data_AF-A0A840SPK8-F1
#
_entry.id   AF-A0A840SPK8-F1
#
_cell.length_a   1.000
_cell.length_b   1.000
_cell.length_c   1.000
_cell.angle_alpha   90.00
_cell.angle_beta   90.00
_cell.angle_gamma   90.00
#
_symmetry.space_group_name_H-M   'P 1'
#
loop_
_entity.id
_entity.type
_entity.pdbx_description
1 polymer ?
#
loop_
_entity_poly.entity_id
_entity_poly.type
_entity_poly.pdbx_seq_one_letter_code
_entity_poly.pdbx_strand_id
1 'polypeptide(L)'
;MIARILTSARYARVLRLLDLERRLILNGPLTGLKAIVEQREAAVAEILESETDLPEAFLTALKARAERNSRLILASLAGVRSGIARIDEIARECGELRTYTAAGAPVAVRSPETTRDHRA
;
A
#
# COMPACT_ATOMS: atom_id res chain seq x y z
N MET A 1 -17.68 -37.17 -3.50
CA MET A 1 -17.37 -36.55 -2.19
C MET A 1 -16.08 -35.73 -2.21
N ILE A 2 -15.01 -36.22 -2.85
CA ILE A 2 -13.70 -35.54 -2.94
C ILE A 2 -13.77 -34.18 -3.67
N ALA A 3 -14.52 -34.07 -4.77
CA ALA A 3 -14.66 -32.82 -5.53
C ALA A 3 -15.19 -31.64 -4.69
N ARG A 4 -16.22 -31.86 -3.87
CA ARG A 4 -16.79 -30.83 -2.97
C ARG A 4 -15.78 -30.31 -1.93
N ILE A 5 -14.91 -31.20 -1.45
CA ILE A 5 -13.86 -30.85 -0.48
C ILE A 5 -12.79 -29.99 -1.16
N LEU A 6 -12.37 -30.37 -2.37
CA LEU A 6 -11.41 -29.61 -3.18
C LEU A 6 -11.93 -28.22 -3.56
N THR A 7 -13.21 -28.13 -3.96
CA THR A 7 -13.90 -26.85 -4.22
C THR A 7 -13.90 -25.94 -2.99
N SER A 8 -14.23 -26.48 -1.81
CA SER A 8 -14.20 -25.70 -0.56
C SER A 8 -12.80 -25.19 -0.20
N ALA A 9 -11.76 -25.96 -0.50
CA ALA A 9 -10.37 -25.59 -0.26
C ALA A 9 -9.91 -24.46 -1.21
N ARG A 10 -10.34 -24.49 -2.48
CA ARG A 10 -10.07 -23.42 -3.46
C ARG A 10 -10.71 -22.09 -3.04
N TYR A 11 -11.97 -22.12 -2.64
CA TYR A 11 -12.66 -20.92 -2.12
C TYR A 11 -11.97 -20.36 -0.88
N ALA A 12 -11.61 -21.23 0.07
CA ALA A 12 -10.89 -20.83 1.27
C ALA A 12 -9.53 -20.21 0.93
N ARG A 13 -8.84 -20.70 -0.10
CA ARG A 13 -7.57 -20.12 -0.59
C ARG A 13 -7.76 -18.69 -1.06
N VAL A 14 -8.76 -18.41 -1.89
CA VAL A 14 -9.04 -17.04 -2.37
C VAL A 14 -9.37 -16.10 -1.22
N LEU A 15 -10.21 -16.53 -0.27
CA LEU A 15 -10.55 -15.70 0.89
C LEU A 15 -9.31 -15.42 1.77
N ARG A 16 -8.42 -16.40 1.93
CA ARG A 16 -7.14 -16.21 2.65
C ARG A 16 -6.22 -15.22 1.94
N LEU A 17 -6.15 -15.26 0.60
CA LEU A 17 -5.35 -14.29 -0.16
C LEU A 17 -5.85 -12.86 0.07
N LEU A 18 -7.17 -12.63 0.11
CA LEU A 18 -7.75 -11.32 0.45
C LEU A 18 -7.43 -10.90 1.89
N ASP A 19 -7.43 -11.85 2.84
CA ASP A 19 -7.05 -11.55 4.22
C ASP A 19 -5.54 -11.25 4.35
N LEU A 20 -4.69 -11.85 3.51
CA LEU A 20 -3.26 -11.52 3.43
C LEU A 20 -3.03 -10.15 2.77
N GLU A 21 -3.74 -9.81 1.70
CA GLU A 21 -3.71 -8.46 1.11
C GLU A 21 -3.99 -7.41 2.17
N ARG A 22 -5.06 -7.61 2.97
CA ARG A 22 -5.41 -6.73 4.08
C ARG A 22 -4.25 -6.53 5.05
N ARG A 23 -3.59 -7.63 5.46
CA ARG A 23 -2.47 -7.55 6.40
C ARG A 23 -1.30 -6.77 5.81
N LEU A 24 -1.00 -6.94 4.53
CA LEU A 24 0.06 -6.17 3.87
C LEU A 24 -0.28 -4.67 3.78
N ILE A 25 -1.53 -4.34 3.42
CA ILE A 25 -1.98 -2.95 3.34
C ILE A 25 -1.87 -2.26 4.71
N LEU A 26 -2.24 -2.96 5.79
CA LEU A 26 -2.18 -2.41 7.15
C LEU A 26 -0.76 -2.33 7.72
N ASN A 27 0.10 -3.30 7.44
CA ASN A 27 1.44 -3.36 8.03
C ASN A 27 2.48 -2.50 7.29
N GLY A 28 2.17 -2.05 6.06
CA GLY A 28 3.02 -1.12 5.31
C GLY A 28 4.04 -1.68 4.32
N PRO A 29 4.49 -2.97 4.31
CA PRO A 29 5.35 -3.47 3.24
C PRO A 29 4.52 -3.74 1.97
N LEU A 30 4.22 -2.68 1.22
CA LEU A 30 3.44 -2.72 -0.01
C LEU A 30 4.19 -3.40 -1.17
N THR A 31 5.50 -3.65 -1.03
CA THR A 31 6.32 -4.38 -2.01
C THR A 31 5.79 -5.78 -2.30
N GLY A 32 5.22 -6.44 -1.29
CA GLY A 32 4.61 -7.77 -1.44
C GLY A 32 3.22 -7.77 -2.08
N LEU A 33 2.58 -6.60 -2.22
CA LEU A 33 1.18 -6.52 -2.63
C LEU A 33 0.98 -7.01 -4.07
N LYS A 34 1.91 -6.68 -4.98
CA LYS A 34 1.84 -7.11 -6.39
C LYS A 34 1.76 -8.63 -6.52
N ALA A 35 2.65 -9.35 -5.83
CA ALA A 35 2.68 -10.81 -5.88
C ALA A 35 1.39 -11.45 -5.34
N ILE A 36 0.78 -10.86 -4.30
CA ILE A 36 -0.49 -11.38 -3.77
C ILE A 36 -1.64 -11.14 -4.73
N VAL A 37 -1.69 -9.95 -5.37
CA VAL A 37 -2.72 -9.64 -6.37
C VAL A 37 -2.65 -10.60 -7.55
N GLU A 38 -1.46 -10.86 -8.08
CA GLU A 38 -1.25 -11.83 -9.17
C GLU A 38 -1.72 -13.24 -8.77
N GLN A 39 -1.38 -13.69 -7.55
CA GLN A 39 -1.83 -14.99 -7.04
C GLN A 39 -3.36 -15.06 -6.87
N ARG A 40 -3.97 -13.96 -6.42
CA ARG A 40 -5.43 -13.87 -6.27
C ARG A 40 -6.10 -13.94 -7.64
N GLU A 41 -5.64 -13.19 -8.61
CA GLU A 41 -6.19 -13.18 -9.97
C GLU A 41 -6.07 -14.55 -10.63
N ALA A 42 -4.93 -15.21 -10.50
CA ALA A 42 -4.75 -16.58 -10.98
C ALA A 42 -5.71 -17.57 -10.29
N ALA A 43 -5.89 -17.45 -8.96
CA ALA A 43 -6.80 -18.33 -8.23
C ALA A 43 -8.28 -18.08 -8.57
N VAL A 44 -8.66 -16.84 -8.87
CA VAL A 44 -10.02 -16.50 -9.34
C VAL A 44 -10.23 -17.02 -10.76
N ALA A 45 -9.25 -16.87 -11.66
CA ALA A 45 -9.31 -17.42 -13.01
C ALA A 45 -9.47 -18.95 -12.99
N GLU A 46 -8.72 -19.67 -12.14
CA GLU A 46 -8.85 -21.13 -11.99
C GLU A 46 -10.27 -21.54 -11.59
N ILE A 47 -10.91 -20.77 -10.69
CA ILE A 47 -12.29 -21.02 -10.26
C ILE A 47 -13.28 -20.76 -11.40
N LEU A 48 -13.11 -19.65 -12.13
CA LEU A 48 -13.99 -19.29 -13.26
C LEU A 48 -13.89 -20.28 -14.43
N GLU A 49 -12.70 -20.84 -14.68
CA GLU A 49 -12.50 -21.86 -15.72
C GLU A 49 -13.08 -23.22 -15.32
N SER A 50 -13.08 -23.54 -14.02
CA SER A 50 -13.46 -24.86 -13.52
C SER A 50 -14.94 -25.00 -13.18
N GLU A 51 -15.64 -23.90 -12.85
CA GLU A 51 -16.98 -23.96 -12.27
C GLU A 51 -17.95 -22.98 -12.93
N THR A 52 -19.10 -23.52 -13.34
CA THR A 52 -20.17 -22.77 -14.00
C THR A 52 -21.15 -22.14 -13.02
N ASP A 53 -21.20 -22.64 -11.77
CA ASP A 53 -22.13 -22.17 -10.75
C ASP A 53 -21.41 -21.98 -9.40
N LEU A 54 -21.44 -20.74 -8.91
CA LEU A 54 -20.70 -20.29 -7.74
C LEU A 54 -21.65 -20.13 -6.55
N PRO A 55 -21.33 -20.69 -5.37
CA PRO A 55 -22.17 -20.54 -4.20
C PRO A 55 -22.34 -19.06 -3.82
N GLU A 56 -23.58 -18.63 -3.61
CA GLU A 56 -23.91 -17.25 -3.24
C GLU A 56 -23.15 -16.79 -1.98
N ALA A 57 -23.06 -17.66 -0.97
CA ALA A 57 -22.32 -17.37 0.26
C ALA A 57 -20.83 -17.05 0.01
N PHE A 58 -20.20 -17.70 -0.97
CA PHE A 58 -18.82 -17.40 -1.36
C PHE A 58 -18.73 -16.04 -2.07
N LEU A 59 -19.65 -15.74 -2.99
CA LEU A 59 -19.71 -14.46 -3.69
C LEU A 59 -19.92 -13.29 -2.73
N THR A 60 -20.84 -13.43 -1.76
CA THR A 60 -21.06 -12.42 -0.71
C THR A 60 -19.79 -12.20 0.11
N ALA A 61 -19.11 -13.27 0.52
CA ALA A 61 -17.88 -13.19 1.31
C ALA A 61 -16.71 -12.58 0.52
N LEU A 62 -16.60 -12.89 -0.78
CA LEU A 62 -15.62 -12.33 -1.71
C LEU A 62 -15.84 -10.83 -1.87
N LYS A 63 -17.07 -10.42 -2.20
CA LYS A 63 -17.45 -9.00 -2.38
C LYS A 63 -17.17 -8.18 -1.13
N ALA A 64 -17.60 -8.65 0.04
CA ALA A 64 -17.41 -7.93 1.30
C ALA A 64 -15.92 -7.72 1.64
N ARG A 65 -15.06 -8.72 1.40
CA ARG A 65 -13.62 -8.60 1.61
C ARG A 65 -12.95 -7.68 0.58
N ALA A 66 -13.33 -7.82 -0.69
CA ALA A 66 -12.79 -7.00 -1.77
C ALA A 66 -13.12 -5.51 -1.58
N GLU A 67 -14.37 -5.17 -1.25
CA GLU A 67 -14.79 -3.78 -0.97
C GLU A 67 -14.04 -3.19 0.22
N ARG A 68 -13.79 -4.00 1.26
CA ARG A 68 -13.01 -3.56 2.42
C ARG A 68 -11.56 -3.27 2.04
N ASN A 69 -10.92 -4.17 1.29
CA ASN A 69 -9.55 -3.99 0.83
C ASN A 69 -9.41 -2.78 -0.09
N SER A 70 -10.38 -2.57 -1.00
CA SER A 70 -10.42 -1.39 -1.88
C SER A 70 -10.45 -0.09 -1.06
N ARG A 71 -11.32 0.00 -0.06
CA ARG A 71 -11.37 1.16 0.85
C ARG A 71 -10.04 1.38 1.60
N LEU A 72 -9.41 0.31 2.07
CA LEU A 72 -8.12 0.40 2.77
C LEU A 72 -6.99 0.88 1.85
N ILE A 73 -6.94 0.41 0.60
CA ILE A 73 -5.95 0.85 -0.39
C ILE A 73 -6.12 2.34 -0.68
N LEU A 74 -7.36 2.79 -0.91
CA LEU A 74 -7.65 4.20 -1.18
C LEU A 74 -7.27 5.09 0.02
N ALA A 75 -7.59 4.66 1.23
CA ALA A 75 -7.19 5.37 2.45
C ALA A 75 -5.67 5.42 2.61
N SER A 76 -4.97 4.31 2.35
CA SER A 76 -3.52 4.24 2.42
C SER A 76 -2.85 5.15 1.40
N LEU A 77 -3.38 5.21 0.17
CA LEU A 77 -2.91 6.11 -0.88
C LEU A 77 -3.08 7.59 -0.47
N ALA A 78 -4.22 7.94 0.12
CA ALA A 78 -4.47 9.30 0.61
C ALA A 78 -3.50 9.68 1.74
N GLY A 79 -3.20 8.74 2.64
CA GLY A 79 -2.21 8.92 3.71
C GLY A 79 -0.79 9.14 3.16
N VAL A 80 -0.34 8.32 2.20
CA VAL A 80 0.97 8.47 1.56
C VAL A 80 1.09 9.83 0.85
N ARG A 81 0.06 10.24 0.10
CA ARG A 81 0.05 11.55 -0.58
C ARG A 81 0.11 12.71 0.40
N SER A 82 -0.61 12.63 1.51
CA SER A 82 -0.55 13.66 2.57
C SER A 82 0.83 13.69 3.23
N GLY A 83 1.46 12.54 3.44
CA GLY A 83 2.82 12.44 3.97
C GLY A 83 3.84 13.09 3.03
N ILE A 84 3.76 12.82 1.72
CA ILE A 84 4.60 13.47 0.70
C ILE A 84 4.40 14.99 0.74
N ALA A 85 3.15 15.46 0.74
CA ALA A 85 2.84 16.89 0.79
C ALA A 85 3.43 17.56 2.04
N ARG A 86 3.39 16.88 3.20
CA ARG A 86 3.96 17.40 4.45
C ARG A 86 5.50 17.42 4.42
N ILE A 87 6.14 16.42 3.83
CA ILE A 87 7.60 16.40 3.64
C ILE A 87 8.02 17.55 2.73
N ASP A 88 7.29 17.77 1.63
CA ASP A 88 7.58 18.86 0.69
C ASP A 88 7.40 20.25 1.36
N GLU A 89 6.39 20.40 2.22
CA GLU A 89 6.18 21.61 3.00
C GLU A 89 7.35 21.87 3.96
N ILE A 90 7.76 20.86 4.73
CA ILE A 90 8.92 20.95 5.64
C ILE A 90 10.20 21.26 4.85
N ALA A 91 10.40 20.63 3.70
CA ALA A 91 11.57 20.87 2.85
C ALA A 91 11.62 22.32 2.34
N ARG A 92 10.47 22.89 1.96
CA ARG A 92 10.36 24.31 1.57
C ARG A 92 10.66 25.24 2.74
N GLU A 93 10.04 25.01 3.90
CA GLU A 93 10.25 25.84 5.10
C GLU A 93 11.70 25.78 5.57
N CYS A 94 12.34 24.61 5.54
CA CYS A 94 13.76 24.44 5.84
C CYS A 94 14.66 25.23 4.89
N GLY A 95 14.30 25.33 3.60
CA GLY A 95 15.01 26.15 2.62
C GLY A 95 14.87 27.66 2.84
N GLU A 96 13.83 28.07 3.57
CA GLU A 96 13.52 29.47 3.88
C GLU A 96 13.85 29.86 5.33
N LEU A 97 14.53 29.00 6.11
CA LEU A 97 14.91 29.29 7.48
C LEU A 97 15.73 30.58 7.57
N ARG A 98 15.08 31.64 8.04
CA ARG A 98 15.72 32.92 8.34
C ARG A 98 16.26 32.86 9.75
N THR A 99 17.58 33.00 9.86
CA THR A 99 18.23 33.22 11.16
C THR A 99 18.61 34.68 11.28
N TYR A 100 18.83 35.16 12.49
CA TYR A 100 19.35 36.48 12.72
C TYR A 100 20.86 36.38 12.93
N THR A 101 21.61 37.29 12.30
CA THR A 101 23.03 37.47 12.59
C THR A 101 23.21 38.00 14.02
N ALA A 102 24.43 37.94 14.57
CA ALA A 102 24.75 38.52 15.87
C ALA A 102 24.47 40.04 15.96
N ALA A 103 24.32 40.72 14.82
CA ALA A 103 23.92 42.12 14.72
C ALA A 103 22.39 42.33 14.59
N GLY A 104 21.57 41.27 14.67
CA GLY A 104 20.11 41.33 14.58
C GLY A 104 19.56 41.45 13.15
N ALA A 105 20.39 41.39 12.11
CA ALA A 105 19.93 41.43 10.72
C ALA A 105 19.44 40.04 10.25
N PRO A 106 18.30 39.95 9.53
CA PRO A 106 17.78 38.68 9.02
C PRO A 106 18.65 38.14 7.88
N VAL A 107 19.06 36.89 7.97
CA VAL A 107 19.84 36.16 6.96
C VAL A 107 19.16 34.82 6.68
N ALA A 108 18.86 34.56 5.40
CA ALA A 108 18.39 33.25 4.96
C ALA A 108 19.53 32.24 5.07
N VAL A 109 19.36 31.21 5.90
CA VAL A 109 20.28 30.08 5.95
C VAL A 109 19.94 29.17 4.79
N ARG A 110 20.65 29.36 3.67
CA ARG A 110 20.67 28.31 2.64
C ARG A 110 21.44 27.15 3.24
N SER A 111 20.80 25.98 3.34
CA SER A 111 21.50 24.73 3.64
C SER A 111 22.72 24.63 2.71
N PRO A 112 23.95 24.55 3.24
CA PRO A 112 25.12 24.41 2.39
C PRO A 112 24.96 23.12 1.58
N GLU A 113 25.09 23.21 0.26
CA GLU A 113 25.38 22.03 -0.55
C GLU A 113 26.60 21.37 0.10
N THR A 114 26.42 20.15 0.61
CA THR A 114 27.51 19.33 1.14
C THR A 114 28.56 19.17 0.06
N THR A 115 29.54 20.07 0.04
CA THR A 115 30.79 19.88 -0.69
C THR A 115 31.51 18.78 0.07
N ARG A 116 31.39 17.54 -0.43
CA ARG A 116 32.23 16.43 0.02
C ARG A 116 33.67 16.86 -0.18
N ASP A 117 34.36 17.14 0.92
CA ASP A 117 35.80 17.43 0.92
C ASP A 117 36.53 16.14 0.49
N HIS A 118 36.91 16.06 -0.78
CA HIS A 118 37.83 15.05 -1.29
C HIS A 118 39.25 15.44 -0.88
N ARG A 119 39.62 15.20 0.38
CA ARG A 119 41.03 15.22 0.78
C ARG A 119 41.67 13.88 0.39
N ALA A 120 42.54 13.96 -0.61
CA ALA A 120 43.58 12.97 -0.91
C ALA A 120 44.89 13.39 -0.25
#